data_AF-A0A9E2P6D7-F1
#
_entry.id   AF-A0A9E2P6D7-F1
#
_cell.length_a   1.000
_cell.length_b   1.000
_cell.length_c   1.000
_cell.angle_alpha   90.00
_cell.angle_beta   90.00
_cell.angle_gamma   90.00
#
_symmetry.space_group_name_H-M   'P 1'
#
loop_
_entity.id
_entity.type
_entity.pdbx_description
1 polymer ?
#
loop_
_entity_poly.entity_id
_entity_poly.type
_entity_poly.pdbx_seq_one_letter_code
_entity_poly.pdbx_strand_id
1 'polypeptide(L)'
;MTTFQVAGLVFSILVFAAAWLQGGHPERFGVMVNLVCWLVSVFASSLTIGDMPVGVALADIGLTGVLVWMAMTGERWWPFAAAAFMLLTLMVYLSLILAPGLDQRADYAARLGLFICVVGTLLIGIAERWLAGEPPVSATTLWRPAARP
;
A
#
# COMPACT_ATOMS: atom_id res chain seq x y z
N MET A 1 5.78 16.57 12.29
CA MET A 1 5.24 15.99 11.04
C MET A 1 5.04 17.10 10.03
N THR A 2 5.42 16.90 8.78
CA THR A 2 5.18 17.87 7.71
C THR A 2 3.72 17.81 7.25
N THR A 3 3.17 18.91 6.72
CA THR A 3 1.80 18.94 6.18
C THR A 3 1.57 17.84 5.13
N PHE A 4 2.60 17.54 4.34
CA PHE A 4 2.58 16.48 3.33
C PHE A 4 2.41 15.08 3.94
N GLN A 5 3.05 14.78 5.08
CA GLN A 5 2.84 13.52 5.81
C GLN A 5 1.40 13.36 6.29
N VAL A 6 0.83 14.42 6.87
CA VAL A 6 -0.56 14.40 7.37
C VAL A 6 -1.53 14.19 6.21
N ALA A 7 -1.33 14.91 5.11
CA ALA A 7 -2.14 14.74 3.90
C ALA A 7 -2.07 13.30 3.36
N GLY A 8 -0.87 12.71 3.30
CA GLY A 8 -0.69 11.32 2.85
C GLY A 8 -1.35 10.29 3.76
N LEU A 9 -1.33 10.50 5.08
CA LEU A 9 -2.03 9.65 6.05
C LEU A 9 -3.54 9.75 5.91
N VAL A 10 -4.08 10.97 5.85
CA VAL A 10 -5.52 11.21 5.65
C VAL A 10 -5.98 10.58 4.34
N PHE A 11 -5.22 10.78 3.26
CA PHE A 11 -5.50 10.14 1.97
C PHE A 11 -5.53 8.61 2.09
N SER A 12 -4.51 8.01 2.71
CA SER A 12 -4.45 6.56 2.93
C SER A 12 -5.65 6.03 3.71
N ILE A 13 -6.03 6.71 4.80
CA ILE A 13 -7.18 6.31 5.62
C ILE A 13 -8.48 6.35 4.80
N LEU A 14 -8.68 7.40 4.00
CA LEU A 14 -9.87 7.53 3.14
C LEU A 14 -9.91 6.42 2.09
N VAL A 15 -8.79 6.09 1.46
CA VAL A 15 -8.71 5.01 0.47
C VAL A 15 -8.97 3.65 1.12
N PHE A 16 -8.40 3.39 2.30
CA PHE A 16 -8.63 2.13 3.01
C PHE A 16 -10.08 1.98 3.46
N ALA A 17 -10.72 3.07 3.90
CA ALA A 17 -12.15 3.07 4.19
C ALA A 17 -12.98 2.78 2.93
N ALA A 18 -12.66 3.42 1.80
CA ALA A 18 -13.34 3.19 0.53
C ALA A 18 -13.19 1.73 0.06
N ALA A 19 -11.98 1.17 0.16
CA ALA A 19 -11.69 -0.23 -0.15
C ALA A 19 -12.49 -1.20 0.71
N TRP A 20 -12.71 -0.87 1.99
CA TRP A 20 -13.49 -1.72 2.88
C TRP A 20 -14.98 -1.73 2.53
N LEU A 21 -15.51 -0.55 2.19
CA LEU A 21 -16.92 -0.36 1.86
C LEU A 21 -17.29 -0.89 0.48
N GLN A 22 -16.45 -0.60 -0.53
CA GLN A 22 -16.76 -0.84 -1.95
C GLN A 22 -15.82 -1.84 -2.64
N GLY A 23 -14.69 -2.19 -2.03
CA GLY A 23 -13.72 -3.11 -2.61
C GLY A 23 -14.15 -4.58 -2.56
N GLY A 24 -13.54 -5.37 -3.45
CA GLY A 24 -13.63 -6.83 -3.44
C GLY A 24 -12.61 -7.48 -2.50
N HIS A 25 -12.53 -8.82 -2.54
CA HIS A 25 -11.50 -9.58 -1.84
C HIS A 25 -10.07 -9.12 -2.16
N PRO A 26 -9.67 -8.90 -3.43
CA PRO A 26 -8.30 -8.47 -3.73
C PRO A 26 -7.99 -7.07 -3.19
N GLU A 27 -8.92 -6.12 -3.23
CA GLU A 27 -8.71 -4.77 -2.69
C GLU A 27 -8.56 -4.80 -1.17
N ARG A 28 -9.42 -5.55 -0.46
CA ARG A 28 -9.33 -5.71 0.99
C ARG A 28 -8.03 -6.39 1.42
N PHE A 29 -7.61 -7.41 0.67
CA PHE A 29 -6.30 -8.04 0.89
C PHE A 29 -5.16 -7.04 0.68
N GLY A 30 -5.21 -6.24 -0.38
CA GLY A 30 -4.27 -5.15 -0.63
C GLY A 30 -4.17 -4.16 0.54
N VAL A 31 -5.31 -3.72 1.10
CA VAL A 31 -5.33 -2.85 2.29
C VAL A 31 -4.70 -3.53 3.49
N MET A 32 -5.05 -4.79 3.76
CA MET A 32 -4.51 -5.53 4.90
C MET A 32 -2.99 -5.67 4.80
N VAL A 33 -2.47 -6.02 3.62
CA VAL A 33 -1.03 -6.14 3.38
C VAL A 33 -0.33 -4.79 3.57
N ASN A 34 -0.89 -3.68 3.07
CA ASN A 34 -0.34 -2.33 3.29
C ASN A 34 -0.34 -1.94 4.77
N LEU A 35 -1.42 -2.22 5.52
CA LEU A 35 -1.51 -1.95 6.95
C LEU A 35 -0.52 -2.78 7.77
N VAL A 36 -0.41 -4.07 7.46
CA VAL A 36 0.55 -4.96 8.11
C VAL A 36 1.97 -4.49 7.81
N CYS A 37 2.29 -4.15 6.57
CA CYS A 37 3.60 -3.61 6.22
C CYS A 37 3.89 -2.30 6.95
N TRP A 38 2.93 -1.38 7.01
CA TRP A 38 3.09 -0.14 7.75
C TRP A 38 3.38 -0.40 9.24
N LEU A 39 2.65 -1.33 9.86
CA LEU A 39 2.88 -1.73 11.25
C LEU A 39 4.27 -2.33 11.45
N VAL A 40 4.68 -3.24 10.56
CA VAL A 40 6.04 -3.81 10.56
C VAL A 40 7.08 -2.71 10.43
N SER A 41 6.91 -1.75 9.51
CA SER A 41 7.81 -0.62 9.34
C SER A 41 7.90 0.27 10.59
N VAL A 42 6.80 0.47 11.33
CA VAL A 42 6.81 1.22 12.60
C VAL A 42 7.68 0.49 13.63
N PHE A 43 7.51 -0.82 13.81
CA PHE A 43 8.29 -1.57 14.80
C PHE A 43 9.74 -1.83 14.35
N ALA A 44 9.98 -1.96 13.05
CA ALA A 44 11.30 -2.17 12.46
C ALA A 44 12.05 -0.85 12.22
N SER A 45 11.44 0.30 12.46
CA SER A 45 12.08 1.62 12.27
C SER A 45 13.30 1.83 13.16
N SER A 46 13.40 1.11 14.28
CA SER A 46 14.55 1.12 15.19
C SER A 46 15.74 0.29 14.70
N LEU A 47 15.54 -0.60 13.71
CA LEU A 47 16.63 -1.35 13.09
C LEU A 47 17.32 -0.51 12.02
N THR A 48 18.39 0.15 12.43
CA THR A 48 19.27 0.92 11.55
C THR A 48 20.67 0.31 11.50
N ILE A 49 21.31 0.35 10.34
CA ILE A 49 22.75 0.04 10.18
C ILE A 49 23.41 1.33 9.68
N GLY A 50 24.16 2.00 10.57
CA GLY A 50 24.57 3.39 10.35
C GLY A 50 23.34 4.31 10.30
N ASP A 51 23.28 5.19 9.30
CA ASP A 51 22.13 6.09 9.06
C ASP A 51 21.02 5.44 8.21
N MET A 52 21.21 4.20 7.75
CA MET A 52 20.25 3.53 6.87
C MET A 52 19.17 2.77 7.67
N PRO A 53 17.87 3.04 7.44
CA PRO A 53 16.77 2.34 8.09
C PRO A 53 16.49 0.97 7.43
N VAL A 54 17.36 0.00 7.69
CA VAL A 54 17.33 -1.35 7.09
C VAL A 54 16.03 -2.08 7.40
N GLY A 55 15.47 -1.93 8.60
CA GLY A 55 14.20 -2.57 8.97
C GLY A 55 13.03 -2.13 8.07
N VAL A 56 12.98 -0.85 7.70
CA VAL A 56 11.94 -0.31 6.80
C VAL A 56 12.16 -0.80 5.37
N ALA A 57 13.43 -0.85 4.92
CA ALA A 57 13.76 -1.38 3.59
C ALA A 57 13.34 -2.85 3.43
N LEU A 58 13.54 -3.68 4.46
CA LEU A 58 13.10 -5.09 4.45
C LEU A 58 11.57 -5.20 4.40
N ALA A 59 10.84 -4.35 5.11
CA ALA A 59 9.39 -4.31 5.05
C ALA A 59 8.90 -3.96 3.62
N ASP A 60 9.50 -2.94 3.01
CA ASP A 60 9.18 -2.53 1.64
C ASP A 60 9.52 -3.61 0.59
N ILE A 61 10.63 -4.35 0.78
CA ILE A 61 10.95 -5.52 -0.05
C ILE A 61 9.85 -6.59 0.08
N GLY A 62 9.41 -6.88 1.31
CA GLY A 62 8.32 -7.82 1.57
C GLY A 62 7.02 -7.39 0.89
N LEU A 63 6.63 -6.12 1.05
CA LEU A 63 5.44 -5.54 0.41
C LEU A 63 5.54 -5.58 -1.11
N THR A 64 6.71 -5.26 -1.68
CA THR A 64 6.97 -5.39 -3.11
C THR A 64 6.75 -6.82 -3.57
N GLY A 65 7.28 -7.81 -2.86
CA GLY A 65 7.10 -9.22 -3.18
C GLY A 65 5.63 -9.65 -3.17
N VAL A 66 4.85 -9.22 -2.19
CA VAL A 66 3.41 -9.52 -2.13
C VAL A 66 2.65 -8.84 -3.27
N LEU A 67 2.96 -7.59 -3.61
CA LEU A 67 2.32 -6.88 -4.72
C LEU A 67 2.67 -7.51 -6.08
N VAL A 68 3.93 -7.92 -6.28
CA VAL A 68 4.35 -8.67 -7.47
C VAL A 68 3.61 -10.00 -7.56
N TRP A 69 3.50 -10.74 -6.45
CA TRP A 69 2.72 -11.97 -6.40
C TRP A 69 1.25 -11.73 -6.77
N MET A 70 0.62 -10.69 -6.22
CA MET A 70 -0.74 -10.29 -6.59
C MET A 70 -0.86 -9.91 -8.06
N ALA A 71 0.14 -9.22 -8.62
CA ALA A 71 0.16 -8.86 -10.03
C ALA A 71 0.28 -10.06 -10.96
N MET A 72 0.96 -11.13 -10.53
CA MET A 72 1.13 -12.36 -11.31
C MET A 72 -0.06 -13.33 -11.19
N THR A 73 -0.77 -13.30 -10.07
CA THR A 73 -1.87 -14.25 -9.77
C THR A 73 -3.25 -13.65 -9.93
N GLY A 74 -3.37 -12.33 -9.87
CA GLY A 74 -4.64 -11.62 -9.94
C GLY A 74 -5.01 -11.20 -11.35
N GLU A 75 -6.32 -11.08 -11.59
CA GLU A 75 -6.88 -10.58 -12.86
C GLU A 75 -6.97 -9.04 -12.91
N ARG A 76 -6.68 -8.36 -11.80
CA ARG A 76 -6.77 -6.91 -11.69
C ARG A 76 -5.42 -6.26 -12.01
N TRP A 77 -5.43 -5.13 -12.70
CA TRP A 77 -4.22 -4.43 -13.12
C TRP A 77 -3.60 -3.57 -12.01
N TRP A 78 -4.38 -3.11 -11.02
CA TRP A 78 -3.88 -2.20 -9.99
C TRP A 78 -2.68 -2.73 -9.18
N PRO A 79 -2.56 -4.04 -8.83
CA PRO A 79 -1.40 -4.56 -8.12
C PRO A 79 -0.13 -4.47 -8.97
N PHE A 80 -0.24 -4.57 -10.30
CA PHE A 80 0.89 -4.40 -11.21
C PHE A 80 1.44 -2.97 -11.15
N ALA A 81 0.56 -1.98 -11.21
CA ALA A 81 0.96 -0.58 -11.07
C ALA A 81 1.53 -0.28 -9.67
N ALA A 82 0.90 -0.80 -8.62
CA ALA A 82 1.40 -0.69 -7.24
C ALA A 82 2.79 -1.32 -7.07
N ALA A 83 3.03 -2.50 -7.66
CA ALA A 83 4.33 -3.16 -7.63
C ALA A 83 5.40 -2.32 -8.35
N ALA A 84 5.07 -1.69 -9.48
CA ALA A 84 6.00 -0.80 -10.19
C ALA A 84 6.42 0.40 -9.33
N PHE A 85 5.48 1.04 -8.62
CA PHE A 85 5.83 2.11 -7.68
C PHE A 85 6.68 1.63 -6.51
N MET A 86 6.44 0.41 -6.02
CA MET A 86 7.29 -0.16 -4.97
C MET A 86 8.68 -0.53 -5.46
N LEU A 87 8.83 -1.01 -6.69
CA LEU A 87 10.16 -1.19 -7.29
C LEU A 87 10.92 0.14 -7.38
N LEU A 88 10.23 1.24 -7.72
CA LEU A 88 10.83 2.59 -7.65
C LEU A 88 11.24 2.96 -6.23
N THR A 89 10.45 2.62 -5.20
CA THR A 89 10.82 2.81 -3.79
C THR A 89 12.09 2.04 -3.44
N LEU A 90 12.25 0.81 -3.94
CA LEU A 90 13.48 0.03 -3.78
C LEU A 90 14.69 0.69 -4.46
N MET A 91 14.49 1.33 -5.62
CA MET A 91 15.54 2.11 -6.28
C MET A 91 15.96 3.34 -5.46
N VAL A 92 15.04 3.94 -4.69
CA VAL A 92 15.39 5.02 -3.75
C VAL A 92 16.35 4.51 -2.66
N TYR A 93 16.09 3.33 -2.08
CA TYR A 93 17.04 2.72 -1.14
C TYR A 93 18.41 2.44 -1.79
N LEU A 94 18.42 1.97 -3.03
CA LEU A 94 19.67 1.76 -3.77
C LEU A 94 20.44 3.07 -3.98
N SER A 95 19.73 4.17 -4.24
CA SER A 95 20.35 5.49 -4.41
C SER A 95 21.06 5.99 -3.15
N LEU A 96 20.51 5.70 -1.96
CA LEU A 96 21.15 6.02 -0.67
C LEU A 96 22.45 5.24 -0.46
N ILE A 97 22.49 3.98 -0.87
CA ILE A 97 23.69 3.14 -0.78
C ILE A 97 24.79 3.67 -1.71
N LEU A 98 24.41 4.11 -2.91
CA LEU A 98 25.35 4.62 -3.92
C LEU A 98 25.82 6.05 -3.63
N ALA A 99 24.99 6.88 -2.99
CA ALA A 99 25.26 8.28 -2.72
C ALA A 99 24.92 8.64 -1.26
N PRO A 100 25.78 8.27 -0.29
CA PRO A 100 25.51 8.46 1.14
C PRO A 100 25.47 9.92 1.61
N GLY A 101 25.75 10.89 0.74
CA GLY A 101 25.63 12.33 1.02
C GLY A 101 24.26 12.93 0.68
N LEU A 102 23.28 12.12 0.25
CA LEU A 102 21.94 12.60 -0.08
C LEU A 102 21.17 13.04 1.18
N ASP A 103 20.39 14.11 1.04
CA ASP A 103 19.55 14.62 2.13
C ASP A 103 18.48 13.59 2.50
N GLN A 104 18.53 13.13 3.76
CA GLN A 104 17.59 12.18 4.33
C GLN A 104 16.13 12.65 4.25
N ARG A 105 15.89 13.97 4.25
CA ARG A 105 14.54 14.54 4.09
C ARG A 105 13.99 14.34 2.68
N ALA A 106 14.83 14.50 1.67
CA ALA A 106 14.46 14.31 0.27
C ALA A 106 14.13 12.85 -0.02
N ASP A 107 14.92 11.93 0.52
CA ASP A 107 14.67 10.49 0.46
C ASP A 107 13.32 10.12 1.12
N TYR A 108 13.08 10.57 2.36
CA TYR A 108 11.82 10.30 3.04
C TYR A 108 10.61 10.85 2.25
N ALA A 109 10.73 12.06 1.68
CA ALA A 109 9.68 12.65 0.87
C ALA A 109 9.42 11.86 -0.43
N ALA A 110 10.48 11.38 -1.09
CA ALA A 110 10.37 10.55 -2.28
C ALA A 110 9.64 9.23 -1.99
N ARG A 111 10.05 8.52 -0.92
CA ARG A 111 9.41 7.27 -0.49
C ARG A 111 7.94 7.47 -0.12
N LEU A 112 7.62 8.52 0.61
CA LEU A 112 6.24 8.86 0.95
C LEU A 112 5.40 9.18 -0.30
N GLY A 113 5.95 9.94 -1.25
CA GLY A 113 5.27 10.25 -2.51
C GLY A 113 4.96 8.99 -3.34
N LEU A 114 5.92 8.08 -3.44
CA LEU A 114 5.73 6.79 -4.11
C LEU A 114 4.69 5.92 -3.40
N PHE A 115 4.69 5.91 -2.06
CA PHE A 115 3.66 5.22 -1.28
C PHE A 115 2.25 5.80 -1.52
N ILE A 116 2.12 7.12 -1.63
CA ILE A 116 0.85 7.74 -2.02
C ILE A 116 0.41 7.28 -3.41
N CYS A 117 1.33 7.12 -4.36
CA CYS A 117 1.00 6.54 -5.67
C CYS A 117 0.54 5.08 -5.57
N VAL A 118 1.15 4.25 -4.71
CA VAL A 118 0.70 2.87 -4.43
C VAL A 118 -0.74 2.85 -3.90
N VAL A 119 -1.04 3.72 -2.95
CA VAL A 119 -2.41 3.86 -2.42
C VAL A 119 -3.36 4.43 -3.48
N GLY A 120 -2.88 5.34 -4.33
CA GLY A 120 -3.63 5.92 -5.43
C GLY A 120 -4.03 4.89 -6.49
N THR A 121 -3.16 3.95 -6.85
CA THR A 121 -3.52 2.87 -7.79
C THR A 121 -4.60 1.97 -7.22
N LEU A 122 -4.54 1.65 -5.92
CA LEU A 122 -5.61 0.92 -5.23
C LEU A 122 -6.94 1.68 -5.31
N LEU A 123 -6.93 3.00 -5.06
CA LEU A 123 -8.13 3.85 -5.19
C LEU A 123 -8.72 3.79 -6.61
N ILE A 124 -7.87 3.86 -7.64
CA ILE A 124 -8.33 3.77 -9.03
C ILE A 124 -8.92 2.38 -9.31
N GLY A 125 -8.31 1.31 -8.82
CA GLY A 125 -8.85 -0.05 -8.94
C GLY A 125 -10.21 -0.24 -8.27
N ILE A 126 -10.44 0.46 -7.15
CA ILE A 126 -11.76 0.50 -6.48
C ILE A 126 -12.76 1.32 -7.31
N ALA A 127 -12.35 2.48 -7.82
CA ALA A 127 -13.20 3.35 -8.63
C ALA A 127 -13.65 2.65 -9.93
N GLU A 128 -12.74 1.93 -10.61
CA GLU A 128 -13.06 1.13 -11.78
C GLU A 128 -14.11 0.05 -11.47
N ARG A 129 -13.93 -0.69 -10.38
CA ARG A 129 -14.90 -1.70 -9.93
C ARG A 129 -16.28 -1.10 -9.71
N TRP A 130 -16.32 0.06 -9.05
CA TRP A 130 -17.55 0.75 -8.76
C TRP A 130 -18.25 1.25 -10.04
N LEU A 131 -17.48 1.82 -10.97
CA LEU A 131 -17.98 2.26 -12.29
C LEU A 131 -18.47 1.09 -13.15
N ALA A 132 -17.85 -0.09 -13.02
CA ALA A 132 -18.28 -1.31 -13.68
C ALA A 132 -19.55 -1.92 -13.06
N GLY A 133 -20.03 -1.39 -11.92
CA GLY A 133 -21.23 -1.87 -11.22
C GLY A 133 -21.04 -3.24 -10.55
N GLU A 134 -19.79 -3.69 -10.34
CA GLU A 134 -19.54 -4.96 -9.68
C GLU A 134 -19.96 -4.89 -8.19
N PRO A 135 -20.78 -5.83 -7.70
CA PRO A 135 -21.30 -5.78 -6.35
C PRO A 135 -20.15 -5.91 -5.34
N PRO A 136 -20.10 -5.08 -4.29
CA PRO A 136 -19.05 -5.17 -3.28
C PRO A 136 -19.24 -6.43 -2.44
N VAL A 137 -18.13 -6.98 -1.92
CA VAL A 137 -18.20 -8.20 -1.07
C VAL A 137 -18.97 -7.95 0.24
N SER A 138 -19.04 -6.69 0.69
CA SER A 138 -19.91 -6.27 1.81
C SER A 138 -21.39 -6.57 1.57
N ALA A 139 -21.87 -6.56 0.33
CA ALA A 139 -23.26 -6.83 0.00
C ALA A 139 -23.61 -8.32 0.16
N THR A 140 -22.65 -9.22 -0.06
CA THR A 140 -22.83 -10.67 0.12
C THR A 140 -22.90 -11.12 1.58
N THR A 141 -22.43 -10.31 2.54
CA THR A 141 -22.44 -10.61 3.98
C THR A 141 -23.69 -10.13 4.72
N LEU A 142 -24.71 -9.59 4.02
CA LEU A 142 -26.00 -9.29 4.64
C LEU A 142 -26.53 -10.57 5.31
N TRP A 143 -26.60 -10.52 6.65
CA TRP A 143 -27.10 -11.60 7.50
C TRP A 143 -28.50 -11.97 7.02
N ARG A 144 -28.64 -13.06 6.25
CA ARG A 144 -29.95 -13.63 5.95
C ARG A 144 -30.50 -14.15 7.26
N PRO A 145 -31.64 -13.61 7.77
CA PRO A 145 -32.31 -14.23 8.91
C PRO A 145 -32.57 -15.67 8.51
N ALA A 146 -32.04 -16.63 9.28
CA ALA A 146 -32.32 -18.03 9.05
C ALA A 146 -33.85 -18.19 9.03
N ALA A 147 -34.39 -18.59 7.89
CA ALA A 147 -35.80 -18.96 7.80
C ALA A 147 -36.00 -20.09 8.81
N ARG A 148 -36.71 -19.79 9.90
CA ARG A 148 -37.04 -20.79 10.91
C ARG A 148 -38.05 -21.76 10.29
N PRO A 149 -37.89 -23.09 10.51
CA PRO A 149 -38.83 -24.10 10.03
C PRO A 149 -40.19 -23.99 10.72
#